data_AF-A0A225W3D7-F1
#
_entry.id   AF-A0A225W3D7-F1
#
_cell.length_a   1.000
_cell.length_b   1.000
_cell.length_c   1.000
_cell.angle_alpha   90.00
_cell.angle_beta   90.00
_cell.angle_gamma   90.00
#
_symmetry.space_group_name_H-M   'P 1'
#
loop_
_entity.id
_entity.type
_entity.pdbx_description
1 polymer ?
#
loop_
_entity_poly.entity_id
_entity_poly.type
_entity_poly.pdbx_seq_one_letter_code
_entity_poly.pdbx_strand_id
1 'polypeptide(L)'
;MMIRAYAWSEIGVVGMKVMGIEANYGMTYGVELPLLVAGELDDGEAKQAFIGAVIRKEHFQLSSATAAEVMWKNVVHTGDRQSFGQVTSKFQKKKAEYLKPYVEVISRHINDYDWSEDRFSVLKAIAFKRMEWLKTDIRRLDMVEMGFSWNMPYAQYDNDPAVENALRGPEQSTEVK
;
A
#
# COMPACT_ATOMS: atom_id res chain seq x y z
N MET A 1 4.25 -5.29 -27.63
CA MET A 1 3.06 -5.04 -26.78
C MET A 1 1.87 -5.81 -27.38
N MET A 2 1.59 -7.02 -26.89
CA MET A 2 0.58 -7.95 -27.46
C MET A 2 -0.87 -7.43 -27.38
N ILE A 3 -1.17 -6.49 -26.48
CA ILE A 3 -2.53 -6.02 -26.18
C ILE A 3 -3.08 -5.07 -27.27
N ARG A 4 -2.23 -4.49 -28.12
CA ARG A 4 -2.69 -3.59 -29.21
C ARG A 4 -3.26 -4.32 -30.43
N ALA A 5 -3.05 -5.63 -30.54
CA ALA A 5 -3.51 -6.41 -31.69
C ALA A 5 -4.93 -6.99 -31.54
N TYR A 6 -5.47 -7.01 -30.33
CA TYR A 6 -6.74 -7.66 -30.00
C TYR A 6 -7.67 -6.69 -29.27
N ALA A 7 -8.97 -6.80 -29.51
CA ALA A 7 -9.95 -6.00 -28.80
C ALA A 7 -10.05 -6.48 -27.33
N TRP A 8 -10.34 -5.58 -26.41
CA TRP A 8 -10.50 -5.94 -24.99
C TRP A 8 -11.58 -7.02 -24.78
N SER A 9 -12.66 -6.98 -25.56
CA SER A 9 -13.71 -8.00 -25.57
C SER A 9 -13.22 -9.41 -25.89
N GLU A 10 -12.10 -9.55 -26.61
CA GLU A 10 -11.54 -10.84 -27.04
C GLU A 10 -10.62 -11.44 -25.98
N ILE A 11 -9.85 -10.59 -25.29
CA ILE A 11 -8.76 -11.03 -24.39
C ILE A 11 -8.97 -10.68 -22.92
N GLY A 12 -9.98 -9.86 -22.59
CA GLY A 12 -10.12 -9.26 -21.26
C GLY A 12 -10.23 -10.28 -20.14
N VAL A 13 -11.06 -11.30 -20.31
CA VAL A 13 -11.24 -12.39 -19.33
C VAL A 13 -9.93 -13.15 -19.12
N VAL A 14 -9.26 -13.52 -20.21
CA VAL A 14 -7.98 -14.26 -20.14
C VAL A 14 -6.90 -13.40 -19.47
N GLY A 15 -6.82 -12.12 -19.83
CA GLY A 15 -5.87 -11.17 -19.24
C GLY A 15 -6.07 -11.00 -17.74
N MET A 16 -7.32 -10.85 -17.28
CA MET A 16 -7.63 -10.76 -15.84
C MET A 16 -7.25 -12.04 -15.09
N LYS A 17 -7.53 -13.21 -15.68
CA LYS A 17 -7.20 -14.51 -15.08
C LYS A 17 -5.69 -14.68 -14.91
N VAL A 18 -4.90 -14.36 -15.95
CA VAL A 18 -3.43 -14.45 -15.91
C VAL A 18 -2.83 -13.53 -14.86
N MET A 19 -3.41 -12.34 -14.66
CA MET A 19 -2.94 -11.40 -13.63
C MET A 19 -3.39 -11.73 -12.21
N GLY A 20 -4.00 -12.91 -11.99
CA GLY A 20 -4.40 -13.36 -10.65
C GLY A 20 -5.60 -12.61 -10.07
N ILE A 21 -6.30 -11.80 -10.87
CA ILE A 21 -7.50 -11.07 -10.45
C ILE A 21 -8.63 -12.06 -10.13
N GLU A 22 -8.82 -13.08 -10.96
CA GLU A 22 -9.87 -14.07 -10.71
C GLU A 22 -9.40 -15.24 -9.83
N ALA A 23 -8.12 -15.59 -9.89
CA ALA A 23 -7.62 -16.83 -9.29
C ALA A 23 -7.25 -16.73 -7.80
N ASN A 24 -7.38 -15.56 -7.15
CA ASN A 24 -6.96 -15.33 -5.76
C ASN A 24 -5.54 -15.85 -5.45
N TYR A 25 -4.63 -15.83 -6.44
CA TYR A 25 -3.20 -15.94 -6.15
C TYR A 25 -2.81 -14.82 -5.18
N GLY A 26 -1.91 -15.13 -4.24
CA GLY A 26 -1.66 -14.39 -3.00
C GLY A 26 -1.75 -12.86 -3.07
N MET A 27 -2.09 -12.24 -1.93
CA MET A 27 -2.67 -10.89 -1.80
C MET A 27 -1.98 -9.75 -2.57
N THR A 28 -0.69 -9.88 -2.90
CA THR A 28 0.10 -8.86 -3.59
C THR A 28 -0.02 -8.92 -5.12
N TYR A 29 0.00 -10.12 -5.71
CA TYR A 29 0.02 -10.28 -7.17
C TYR A 29 -1.32 -9.95 -7.83
N GLY A 30 -2.43 -10.33 -7.18
CA GLY A 30 -3.79 -10.05 -7.69
C GLY A 30 -4.25 -8.60 -7.55
N VAL A 31 -3.37 -7.69 -7.10
CA VAL A 31 -3.67 -6.27 -6.89
C VAL A 31 -2.62 -5.39 -7.58
N GLU A 32 -1.32 -5.59 -7.32
CA GLU A 32 -0.28 -4.71 -7.87
C GLU A 32 -0.08 -4.87 -9.38
N LEU A 33 0.09 -6.10 -9.86
CA LEU A 33 0.35 -6.35 -11.27
C LEU A 33 -0.77 -5.81 -12.18
N PRO A 34 -2.06 -6.03 -11.89
CA PRO A 34 -3.15 -5.39 -12.62
C PRO A 34 -3.07 -3.87 -12.69
N LEU A 35 -2.68 -3.21 -11.59
CA LEU A 35 -2.55 -1.75 -11.56
C LEU A 35 -1.35 -1.28 -12.37
N LEU A 36 -0.21 -1.96 -12.27
CA LEU A 36 0.96 -1.63 -13.07
C LEU A 36 0.65 -1.77 -14.56
N VAL A 37 -0.02 -2.85 -14.97
CA VAL A 37 -0.45 -3.01 -16.37
C VAL A 37 -1.44 -1.91 -16.75
N ALA A 38 -2.42 -1.59 -15.90
CA ALA A 38 -3.36 -0.49 -16.17
C ALA A 38 -2.67 0.87 -16.32
N GLY A 39 -1.54 1.09 -15.62
CA GLY A 39 -0.73 2.30 -15.76
C GLY A 39 -0.12 2.48 -17.15
N GLU A 40 0.15 1.39 -17.85
CA GLU A 40 0.74 1.37 -19.20
C GLU A 40 -0.30 1.33 -20.33
N LEU A 41 -1.59 1.23 -20.00
CA LEU A 41 -2.66 1.21 -20.98
C LEU A 41 -3.18 2.61 -21.29
N ASP A 42 -3.53 2.83 -22.55
CA ASP A 42 -4.25 4.03 -22.99
C ASP A 42 -5.61 4.12 -22.25
N ASP A 43 -6.09 5.35 -22.05
CA ASP A 43 -7.39 5.57 -21.40
C ASP A 43 -8.51 4.90 -22.20
N GLY A 44 -9.17 3.91 -21.59
CA GLY A 44 -10.16 3.09 -22.26
C GLY A 44 -10.67 1.93 -21.42
N GLU A 45 -11.46 1.07 -22.05
CA GLU A 45 -12.18 -0.03 -21.39
C GLU A 45 -11.25 -0.96 -20.63
N ALA A 46 -10.11 -1.35 -21.23
CA ALA A 46 -9.15 -2.26 -20.62
C ALA A 46 -8.58 -1.72 -19.30
N LYS A 47 -8.15 -0.45 -19.30
CA LYS A 47 -7.63 0.24 -18.11
C LYS A 47 -8.67 0.31 -16.99
N GLN A 48 -9.90 0.72 -17.34
CA GLN A 48 -11.01 0.80 -16.39
C GLN A 48 -11.41 -0.57 -15.83
N ALA A 49 -11.35 -1.61 -16.66
CA ALA A 49 -11.67 -2.97 -16.24
C ALA A 49 -10.67 -3.49 -15.21
N PHE A 50 -9.36 -3.28 -15.42
CA PHE A 50 -8.32 -3.65 -14.45
C PHE A 50 -8.47 -2.89 -13.12
N ILE A 51 -8.62 -1.57 -13.17
CA ILE A 51 -8.76 -0.73 -11.97
C ILE A 51 -10.03 -1.12 -11.21
N GLY A 52 -11.17 -1.25 -11.90
CA GLY A 52 -12.43 -1.63 -11.30
C GLY A 52 -12.38 -3.01 -10.65
N ALA A 53 -11.69 -3.97 -11.27
CA ALA A 53 -11.52 -5.30 -10.69
C ALA A 53 -10.67 -5.26 -9.40
N VAL A 54 -9.62 -4.46 -9.39
CA VAL A 54 -8.78 -4.24 -8.21
C VAL A 54 -9.54 -3.57 -7.07
N ILE A 55 -10.35 -2.55 -7.35
CA ILE A 55 -11.15 -1.87 -6.32
C ILE A 55 -12.13 -2.86 -5.66
N ARG A 56 -12.70 -3.79 -6.44
CA ARG A 56 -13.64 -4.81 -5.93
C ARG A 56 -12.98 -5.87 -5.04
N LYS A 57 -11.66 -6.03 -5.07
CA LYS A 57 -10.95 -7.00 -4.21
C LYS A 57 -11.12 -6.64 -2.73
N GLU A 58 -11.53 -7.61 -1.92
CA GLU A 58 -11.63 -7.44 -0.46
C GLU A 58 -10.27 -7.15 0.16
N HIS A 59 -9.28 -7.99 -0.17
CA HIS A 59 -7.90 -7.78 0.20
C HIS A 59 -7.21 -6.86 -0.79
N PHE A 60 -6.98 -5.63 -0.36
CA PHE A 60 -6.32 -4.60 -1.16
C PHE A 60 -5.02 -4.23 -0.46
N GLN A 61 -3.86 -4.58 -0.99
CA GLN A 61 -2.55 -4.19 -0.44
C GLN A 61 -1.60 -3.83 -1.56
N LEU A 62 -0.95 -2.68 -1.41
CA LEU A 62 0.10 -2.23 -2.31
C LEU A 62 1.39 -2.16 -1.49
N SER A 63 2.46 -2.67 -2.08
CA SER A 63 3.84 -2.59 -1.61
C SER A 63 4.60 -1.47 -2.29
N SER A 64 4.19 -1.08 -3.50
CA SER A 64 4.90 -0.16 -4.38
C SER A 64 4.21 1.20 -4.48
N ALA A 65 5.02 2.26 -4.44
CA ALA A 65 4.55 3.62 -4.72
C ALA A 65 4.04 3.74 -6.17
N THR A 66 4.61 3.00 -7.12
CA THR A 66 4.19 3.00 -8.53
C THR A 66 2.75 2.53 -8.70
N ALA A 67 2.36 1.40 -8.11
CA ALA A 67 0.97 0.94 -8.18
C ALA A 67 0.03 1.89 -7.44
N ALA A 68 0.48 2.48 -6.32
CA ALA A 68 -0.28 3.49 -5.59
C ALA A 68 -0.49 4.77 -6.43
N GLU A 69 0.48 5.14 -7.26
CA GLU A 69 0.40 6.29 -8.16
C GLU A 69 -0.62 6.07 -9.27
N VAL A 70 -0.71 4.86 -9.82
CA VAL A 70 -1.78 4.51 -10.77
C VAL A 70 -3.15 4.64 -10.12
N MET A 71 -3.33 4.12 -8.90
CA MET A 71 -4.59 4.27 -8.15
C MET A 71 -4.92 5.73 -7.86
N TRP A 72 -3.91 6.51 -7.50
CA TRP A 72 -4.07 7.93 -7.25
C TRP A 72 -4.59 8.68 -8.48
N LYS A 73 -3.87 8.57 -9.60
CA LYS A 73 -4.20 9.30 -10.83
C LYS A 73 -5.57 8.96 -11.40
N ASN A 74 -6.00 7.70 -11.27
CA ASN A 74 -7.20 7.22 -11.95
C ASN A 74 -8.44 7.10 -11.04
N VAL A 75 -8.27 7.06 -9.72
CA VAL A 75 -9.40 6.85 -8.78
C VAL A 75 -9.50 7.98 -7.78
N VAL A 76 -8.38 8.33 -7.13
CA VAL A 76 -8.40 9.34 -6.08
C VAL A 76 -8.56 10.74 -6.67
N HIS A 77 -7.86 11.00 -7.78
CA HIS A 77 -7.87 12.28 -8.47
C HIS A 77 -9.08 12.43 -9.40
N THR A 78 -9.23 11.51 -10.36
CA THR A 78 -10.24 11.62 -11.44
C THR A 78 -11.44 10.72 -11.28
N GLY A 79 -11.41 9.77 -10.34
CA GLY A 79 -12.46 8.79 -10.17
C GLY A 79 -13.78 9.39 -9.68
N ASP A 80 -14.86 8.65 -9.93
CA ASP A 80 -16.19 8.97 -9.42
C ASP A 80 -16.25 8.85 -7.88
N ARG A 81 -17.29 9.42 -7.26
CA ARG A 81 -17.45 9.42 -5.79
C ARG A 81 -17.53 8.01 -5.19
N GLN A 82 -18.10 7.04 -5.91
CA GLN A 82 -18.22 5.67 -5.42
C GLN A 82 -16.85 4.97 -5.41
N SER A 83 -16.10 5.04 -6.51
CA SER A 83 -14.75 4.47 -6.59
C SER A 83 -13.80 5.10 -5.55
N PHE A 84 -13.86 6.42 -5.39
CA PHE A 84 -13.13 7.13 -4.33
C PHE A 84 -13.50 6.62 -2.93
N GLY A 85 -14.79 6.53 -2.61
CA GLY A 85 -15.27 6.05 -1.30
C GLY A 85 -14.84 4.62 -0.99
N GLN A 86 -14.88 3.72 -1.99
CA GLN A 86 -14.45 2.34 -1.82
C GLN A 86 -12.96 2.23 -1.50
N VAL A 87 -12.11 2.92 -2.26
CA VAL A 87 -10.65 2.90 -2.06
C VAL A 87 -10.28 3.51 -0.72
N THR A 88 -10.88 4.65 -0.37
CA THR A 88 -10.55 5.35 0.87
C THR A 88 -11.04 4.62 2.12
N SER A 89 -12.21 3.97 2.07
CA SER A 89 -12.68 3.13 3.17
C SER A 89 -11.73 1.96 3.45
N LYS A 90 -11.10 1.38 2.41
CA LYS A 90 -10.08 0.34 2.57
C LYS A 90 -8.83 0.89 3.25
N PHE A 91 -8.41 2.12 2.95
CA PHE A 91 -7.28 2.77 3.63
C PHE A 91 -7.55 3.04 5.10
N GLN A 92 -8.73 3.54 5.42
CA GLN A 92 -9.10 3.81 6.81
C GLN A 92 -9.06 2.54 7.66
N LYS A 93 -9.42 1.38 7.09
CA LYS A 93 -9.38 0.08 7.78
C LYS A 93 -7.97 -0.53 7.88
N LYS A 94 -7.00 -0.11 7.06
CA LYS A 94 -5.64 -0.68 7.08
C LYS A 94 -4.84 -0.31 8.32
N LYS A 95 -3.94 -1.20 8.76
CA LYS A 95 -2.89 -0.85 9.74
C LYS A 95 -2.00 0.26 9.17
N ALA A 96 -1.54 1.14 10.06
CA ALA A 96 -0.76 2.32 9.68
C ALA A 96 0.59 1.96 9.02
N GLU A 97 1.18 0.81 9.32
CA GLU A 97 2.39 0.26 8.68
C GLU A 97 2.26 0.11 7.16
N TYR A 98 1.08 -0.30 6.67
CA TYR A 98 0.84 -0.54 5.25
C TYR A 98 0.41 0.71 4.47
N LEU A 99 0.37 1.89 5.12
CA LEU A 99 -0.02 3.13 4.46
C LEU A 99 1.14 3.84 3.77
N LYS A 100 2.39 3.37 3.93
CA LYS A 100 3.60 4.02 3.41
C LYS A 100 3.50 4.37 1.90
N PRO A 101 3.17 3.44 0.98
CA PRO A 101 3.15 3.76 -0.45
C PRO A 101 2.16 4.87 -0.81
N TYR A 102 1.04 4.96 -0.09
CA TYR A 102 0.01 5.96 -0.34
C TYR A 102 0.41 7.33 0.21
N VAL A 103 0.99 7.38 1.41
CA VAL A 103 1.47 8.63 1.99
C VAL A 103 2.58 9.23 1.14
N GLU A 104 3.42 8.39 0.54
CA GLU A 104 4.45 8.82 -0.41
C GLU A 104 3.86 9.41 -1.70
N VAL A 105 2.78 8.84 -2.23
CA VAL A 105 2.12 9.41 -3.41
C VAL A 105 1.37 10.70 -3.06
N ILE A 106 0.68 10.73 -1.91
CA ILE A 106 -0.02 11.93 -1.43
C ILE A 106 0.97 13.09 -1.28
N SER A 107 2.14 12.86 -0.66
CA SER A 107 3.12 13.93 -0.43
C SER A 107 3.68 14.52 -1.72
N ARG A 108 3.80 13.73 -2.80
CA ARG A 108 4.24 14.22 -4.11
C ARG A 108 3.21 15.13 -4.78
N HIS A 109 1.92 14.94 -4.49
CA HIS A 109 0.83 15.56 -5.22
C HIS A 109 0.02 16.57 -4.40
N ILE A 110 0.26 16.70 -3.09
CA ILE A 110 -0.61 17.50 -2.21
C ILE A 110 -0.67 18.99 -2.57
N ASN A 111 0.41 19.53 -3.15
CA ASN A 111 0.53 20.95 -3.50
C ASN A 111 -0.10 21.30 -4.86
N ASP A 112 -0.36 20.31 -5.71
CA ASP A 112 -0.74 20.54 -7.11
C ASP A 112 -2.26 20.63 -7.31
N TYR A 113 -3.06 20.52 -6.24
CA TYR A 113 -4.50 20.29 -6.35
C TYR A 113 -5.37 21.22 -5.51
N ASP A 114 -6.42 21.73 -6.15
CA ASP A 114 -7.55 22.38 -5.50
C ASP A 114 -8.53 21.30 -5.02
N TRP A 115 -8.41 20.93 -3.75
CA TRP A 115 -9.13 19.80 -3.19
C TRP A 115 -10.54 20.21 -2.79
N SER A 116 -11.55 19.47 -3.23
CA SER A 116 -12.84 19.53 -2.53
C SER A 116 -12.64 19.14 -1.06
N GLU A 117 -13.30 19.84 -0.14
CA GLU A 117 -13.13 19.65 1.31
C GLU A 117 -13.25 18.17 1.72
N ASP A 118 -14.20 17.44 1.14
CA ASP A 118 -14.44 16.01 1.41
C ASP A 118 -13.21 15.13 1.10
N ARG A 119 -12.57 15.30 -0.06
CA ARG A 119 -11.44 14.45 -0.45
C ARG A 119 -10.21 14.77 0.39
N PHE A 120 -9.98 16.05 0.64
CA PHE A 120 -8.88 16.51 1.49
C PHE A 120 -8.99 15.96 2.90
N SER A 121 -10.20 15.96 3.48
CA SER A 121 -10.44 15.46 4.84
C SER A 121 -10.02 13.99 5.01
N VAL A 122 -10.31 13.16 4.02
CA VAL A 122 -9.99 11.73 4.03
C VAL A 122 -8.49 11.49 3.90
N LEU A 123 -7.81 12.24 3.03
CA LEU A 123 -6.35 12.15 2.90
C LEU A 123 -5.63 12.63 4.16
N LYS A 124 -6.14 13.70 4.79
CA LYS A 124 -5.66 14.19 6.08
C LYS A 124 -5.79 13.11 7.16
N ALA A 125 -6.90 12.37 7.18
CA ALA A 125 -7.08 11.26 8.12
C ALA A 125 -6.07 10.12 7.90
N ILE A 126 -5.77 9.77 6.64
CA ILE A 126 -4.75 8.75 6.30
C ILE A 126 -3.36 9.21 6.74
N ALA A 127 -2.97 10.45 6.43
CA ALA A 127 -1.69 11.02 6.82
C ALA A 127 -1.55 11.09 8.35
N PHE A 128 -2.60 11.55 9.04
CA PHE A 128 -2.62 11.61 10.50
C PHE A 128 -2.45 10.22 11.14
N LYS A 129 -3.17 9.22 10.65
CA LYS A 129 -3.05 7.83 11.13
C LYS A 129 -1.62 7.30 10.98
N ARG A 130 -0.96 7.59 9.86
CA ARG A 130 0.45 7.21 9.64
C ARG A 130 1.40 7.96 10.58
N MET A 131 1.17 9.25 10.77
CA MET A 131 2.01 10.09 11.61
C MET A 131 1.94 9.69 13.09
N GLU A 132 0.75 9.40 13.62
CA GLU A 132 0.61 8.95 15.00
C GLU A 132 1.30 7.59 15.23
N TRP A 133 1.20 6.66 14.28
CA TRP A 133 1.96 5.41 14.35
C TRP A 133 3.47 5.65 14.34
N LEU A 134 3.98 6.55 13.49
CA LEU A 134 5.40 6.89 13.44
C LEU A 134 5.88 7.52 14.76
N LYS A 135 5.09 8.39 15.38
CA LYS A 135 5.44 8.97 16.69
C LYS A 135 5.52 7.90 17.77
N THR A 136 4.57 6.97 17.81
CA THR A 136 4.60 5.84 18.75
C THR A 136 5.81 4.95 18.50
N ASP A 137 6.13 4.68 17.24
CA ASP A 137 7.26 3.84 16.87
C ASP A 137 8.61 4.49 17.23
N ILE A 138 8.76 5.80 16.96
CA ILE A 138 9.94 6.58 17.36
C ILE A 138 10.07 6.63 18.89
N ARG A 139 8.98 6.92 19.62
CA ARG A 139 9.02 6.91 21.10
C ARG A 139 9.41 5.55 21.66
N ARG A 140 8.92 4.46 21.05
CA ARG A 140 9.33 3.10 21.42
C ARG A 140 10.84 2.91 21.23
N LEU A 141 11.41 3.45 20.15
CA LEU A 141 12.84 3.43 19.88
C LEU A 141 13.66 4.34 20.82
N ASP A 142 13.10 5.50 21.22
CA ASP A 142 13.75 6.43 22.15
C ASP A 142 13.73 5.95 23.61
N MET A 143 12.70 5.17 23.99
CA MET A 143 12.63 4.51 25.31
C MET A 143 13.69 3.42 25.47
N VAL A 144 14.31 3.01 24.38
CA VAL A 144 15.54 2.23 24.38
C VAL A 144 16.65 3.27 24.40
N GLU A 145 17.33 3.44 25.53
CA GLU A 145 18.64 4.12 25.51
C GLU A 145 19.61 3.25 24.68
N MET A 146 19.49 3.31 23.37
CA MET A 146 20.48 2.74 22.47
C MET A 146 21.60 3.77 22.33
N GLY A 147 22.52 3.77 23.30
CA GLY A 147 23.92 3.83 22.88
C GLY A 147 24.09 2.78 21.78
N PHE A 148 24.58 3.18 20.61
CA PHE A 148 24.70 2.28 19.45
C PHE A 148 25.18 0.90 19.89
N SER A 149 24.33 -0.11 19.71
CA SER A 149 24.57 -1.49 20.10
C SER A 149 24.24 -2.37 18.90
N TRP A 150 25.05 -3.40 18.69
CA TRP A 150 24.76 -4.43 17.69
C TRP A 150 23.61 -5.35 18.13
N ASN A 151 23.11 -5.20 19.36
CA ASN A 151 21.95 -5.93 19.87
C ASN A 151 20.65 -5.25 19.44
N MET A 152 19.75 -6.02 18.85
CA MET A 152 18.37 -5.69 18.47
C MET A 152 17.37 -6.38 19.43
N PRO A 153 17.16 -5.86 20.66
CA PRO A 153 16.28 -6.45 21.67
C PRO A 153 14.82 -6.64 21.23
N TYR A 154 14.38 -5.96 20.17
CA TYR A 154 13.04 -6.08 19.60
C TYR A 154 12.97 -6.96 18.34
N ALA A 155 14.05 -7.66 17.98
CA ALA A 155 14.01 -8.59 16.86
C ALA A 155 12.91 -9.64 17.09
N GLN A 156 12.06 -9.82 16.09
CA GLN A 156 11.08 -10.90 16.01
C GLN A 156 11.36 -11.64 14.71
N TYR A 157 11.70 -12.91 14.82
CA TYR A 157 12.09 -13.75 13.70
C TYR A 157 11.40 -15.11 13.82
N ASP A 158 10.15 -15.15 13.35
CA ASP A 158 9.23 -16.29 13.50
C ASP A 158 9.76 -17.61 12.91
N ASN A 159 10.74 -17.54 12.00
CA ASN A 159 11.27 -18.69 11.28
C ASN A 159 12.49 -19.35 11.94
N ASP A 160 13.23 -18.62 12.79
CA ASP A 160 14.44 -19.16 13.44
C ASP A 160 14.70 -18.48 14.80
N PRO A 161 14.34 -19.16 15.90
CA PRO A 161 14.56 -18.66 17.26
C PRO A 161 16.03 -18.41 17.60
N ALA A 162 16.97 -19.11 16.94
CA ALA A 162 18.40 -18.91 17.19
C ALA A 162 18.88 -17.56 16.64
N VAL A 163 18.36 -17.16 15.47
CA VAL A 163 18.61 -15.85 14.89
C VAL A 163 17.95 -14.77 15.73
N GLU A 164 16.70 -14.96 16.16
CA GLU A 164 16.02 -14.03 17.07
C GLU A 164 16.82 -13.80 18.36
N ASN A 165 17.28 -14.87 19.01
CA ASN A 165 18.05 -14.79 20.25
C ASN A 165 19.44 -14.17 20.05
N ALA A 166 20.13 -14.50 18.96
CA ALA A 166 21.43 -13.90 18.63
C ALA A 166 21.30 -12.39 18.38
N LEU A 167 20.23 -11.97 17.70
CA LEU A 167 19.96 -10.56 17.43
C LEU A 167 19.56 -9.81 18.71
N ARG A 168 18.83 -10.43 19.64
CA ARG A 168 18.48 -9.79 20.92
C ARG A 168 19.68 -9.54 21.83
N GLY A 169 20.78 -10.29 21.63
CA GLY A 169 21.96 -10.25 22.49
C GLY A 169 21.76 -11.09 23.76
N PRO A 170 22.81 -11.21 24.61
CA PRO A 170 22.73 -12.00 25.84
C PRO A 170 21.65 -11.44 26.78
N GLU A 171 20.89 -12.33 27.42
CA GLU A 171 19.94 -11.93 28.46
C GLU A 171 20.69 -11.29 29.63
N GLN A 172 20.32 -10.04 29.96
CA GLN A 172 20.74 -9.21 31.11
C GLN A 172 21.87 -8.18 30.87
N SER A 173 21.46 -6.90 30.86
CA SER A 173 21.77 -6.00 31.98
C SER A 173 20.81 -4.80 31.98
N THR A 174 19.58 -5.00 32.46
CA THR A 174 18.80 -3.89 33.04
C THR A 174 19.30 -3.63 34.45
N GLU A 175 20.46 -3.00 34.57
CA GLU A 175 20.71 -2.15 35.74
C GLU A 175 20.23 -0.75 35.36
N VAL A 176 19.00 -0.46 35.76
CA VAL A 176 18.45 0.89 35.75
C VAL A 176 19.26 1.71 36.75
N LYS A 177 19.89 2.79 36.27
CA LYS A 177 20.38 3.90 37.10
C LYS A 177 19.46 5.10 36.94
#